data_AF-A0A1H9LKZ8-F1
#
_entry.id   AF-A0A1H9LKZ8-F1
#
_cell.length_a   1.000
_cell.length_b   1.000
_cell.length_c   1.000
_cell.angle_alpha   90.00
_cell.angle_beta   90.00
_cell.angle_gamma   90.00
#
_symmetry.space_group_name_H-M   'P 1'
#
loop_
_entity.id
_entity.type
_entity.pdbx_description
1 polymer ?
#
loop_
_entity_poly.entity_id
_entity_poly.type
_entity_poly.pdbx_seq_one_letter_code
_entity_poly.pdbx_strand_id
1 'polypeptide(L)'
;MIRAVLTASALLLATATPASAATGYLVWDSDPQAHPTQGRSGNWTPPELFSVREDPEEGNLIRIKGESADGWEYLMIELSRHDGQRITEGDFTDQRVLVVNHGLGWYDDGAEFAVEHIAYDDEGVISEFDGSVEHHYRDEPDSTFRAKISYRR
;
A
#
# COMPACT_ATOMS: atom_id res chain seq x y z
N MET A 1 47.32 -51.84 6.63
CA MET A 1 47.44 -50.51 5.99
C MET A 1 46.08 -49.82 6.10
N ILE A 2 45.96 -48.78 6.92
CA ILE A 2 44.70 -48.04 7.09
C ILE A 2 44.82 -46.76 6.26
N ARG A 3 43.95 -46.61 5.24
CA ARG A 3 43.83 -45.39 4.44
C ARG A 3 42.87 -44.45 5.15
N ALA A 4 43.38 -43.33 5.67
CA ALA A 4 42.57 -42.23 6.15
C ALA A 4 42.11 -41.39 4.95
N VAL A 5 40.81 -41.23 4.77
CA VAL A 5 40.21 -40.30 3.81
C VAL A 5 39.80 -39.05 4.59
N LEU A 6 40.42 -37.91 4.28
CA LEU A 6 40.04 -36.59 4.78
C LEU A 6 38.97 -36.01 3.85
N THR A 7 37.73 -35.97 4.30
CA THR A 7 36.65 -35.18 3.69
C THR A 7 36.76 -33.73 4.15
N ALA A 8 37.09 -32.82 3.23
CA ALA A 8 37.04 -31.38 3.46
C ALA A 8 35.61 -30.89 3.27
N SER A 9 34.94 -30.50 4.36
CA SER A 9 33.64 -29.85 4.32
C SER A 9 33.84 -28.36 4.05
N ALA A 10 33.48 -27.89 2.85
CA ALA A 10 33.43 -26.47 2.54
C ALA A 10 32.17 -25.86 3.17
N LEU A 11 32.34 -25.00 4.18
CA LEU A 11 31.27 -24.13 4.67
C LEU A 11 30.95 -23.09 3.60
N LEU A 12 29.80 -23.22 2.94
CA LEU A 12 29.18 -22.12 2.20
C LEU A 12 28.67 -21.10 3.22
N LEU A 13 29.39 -20.00 3.38
CA LEU A 13 28.90 -18.80 4.06
C LEU A 13 27.86 -18.17 3.14
N ALA A 14 26.58 -18.46 3.39
CA ALA A 14 25.47 -17.72 2.79
C ALA A 14 25.57 -16.28 3.30
N THR A 15 25.96 -15.36 2.42
CA THR A 15 25.88 -13.93 2.69
C THR A 15 24.41 -13.56 2.75
N ALA A 16 23.85 -13.43 3.95
CA ALA A 16 22.56 -12.78 4.14
C ALA A 16 22.71 -11.33 3.68
N THR A 17 22.21 -11.02 2.49
CA THR A 17 22.02 -9.64 2.06
C THR A 17 21.03 -9.00 3.04
N PRO A 18 21.38 -7.88 3.68
CA PRO A 18 20.41 -7.18 4.51
C PRO A 18 19.23 -6.78 3.62
N ALA A 19 18.02 -7.08 4.07
CA ALA A 19 16.82 -6.55 3.46
C ALA A 19 16.95 -5.02 3.48
N SER A 20 16.83 -4.39 2.31
CA SER A 20 16.78 -2.94 2.23
C SER A 20 15.60 -2.46 3.08
N ALA A 21 15.82 -1.45 3.93
CA ALA A 21 14.75 -0.88 4.73
C ALA A 21 13.79 -0.16 3.79
N ALA A 22 12.48 -0.38 3.96
CA ALA A 22 11.49 0.28 3.12
C ALA A 22 11.58 1.81 3.28
N THR A 23 11.53 2.57 2.17
CA THR A 23 11.56 4.05 2.16
C THR A 23 10.34 4.65 1.43
N GLY A 24 9.93 5.86 1.82
CA GLY A 24 8.68 6.47 1.33
C GLY A 24 7.78 7.08 2.42
N TYR A 25 6.54 7.40 2.04
CA TYR A 25 5.54 8.06 2.88
C TYR A 25 4.11 7.69 2.44
N LEU A 26 3.18 7.71 3.40
CA LEU A 26 1.76 7.84 3.16
C LEU A 26 1.30 9.10 3.89
N VAL A 27 0.81 10.09 3.15
CA VAL A 27 0.30 11.35 3.72
C VAL A 27 -1.12 11.53 3.24
N TRP A 28 -2.02 11.95 4.12
CA TRP A 28 -3.38 12.29 3.75
C TRP A 28 -3.83 13.61 4.34
N ASP A 29 -4.71 14.25 3.61
CA ASP A 29 -5.44 15.44 4.00
C ASP A 29 -6.95 15.15 3.94
N SER A 30 -7.72 15.79 4.81
CA SER A 30 -9.14 15.53 4.94
C SER A 30 -9.89 16.82 5.22
N ASP A 31 -10.89 17.10 4.39
CA ASP A 31 -11.82 18.19 4.67
C ASP A 31 -12.56 17.94 6.00
N PRO A 32 -13.04 18.97 6.70
CA PRO A 32 -13.59 18.83 8.06
C PRO A 32 -14.70 17.79 8.26
N GLN A 33 -15.42 17.39 7.20
CA GLN A 33 -16.48 16.38 7.25
C GLN A 33 -16.12 15.09 6.49
N ALA A 34 -14.86 14.91 6.10
CA ALA A 34 -14.49 13.80 5.23
C ALA A 34 -14.62 12.50 6.01
N HIS A 35 -15.45 11.59 5.51
CA HIS A 35 -15.58 10.25 6.07
C HIS A 35 -14.61 9.29 5.35
N PRO A 36 -13.97 8.36 6.08
CA PRO A 36 -14.16 8.03 7.49
C PRO A 36 -13.26 8.81 8.48
N THR A 37 -12.39 9.71 8.01
CA THR A 37 -11.36 10.36 8.84
C THR A 37 -11.89 11.45 9.77
N GLN A 38 -13.13 11.91 9.58
CA GLN A 38 -13.78 12.98 10.36
C GLN A 38 -12.93 14.26 10.38
N GLY A 39 -12.35 14.61 9.23
CA GLY A 39 -11.48 15.79 9.08
C GLY A 39 -10.10 15.66 9.68
N ARG A 40 -9.67 14.46 10.08
CA ARG A 40 -8.30 14.22 10.57
C ARG A 40 -7.35 13.97 9.40
N SER A 41 -6.42 14.89 9.18
CA SER A 41 -5.24 14.69 8.33
C SER A 41 -4.12 13.99 9.09
N GLY A 42 -3.16 13.40 8.38
CA GLY A 42 -2.04 12.71 9.02
C GLY A 42 -1.01 12.14 8.06
N ASN A 43 -0.07 11.38 8.61
CA ASN A 43 0.94 10.67 7.84
C ASN A 43 1.42 9.39 8.54
N TRP A 44 1.90 8.44 7.75
CA TRP A 44 2.65 7.27 8.17
C TRP A 44 4.06 7.33 7.59
N THR A 45 5.04 7.54 8.47
CA THR A 45 6.47 7.55 8.15
C THR A 45 7.26 6.93 9.30
N PRO A 46 8.32 6.14 9.03
CA PRO A 46 8.79 5.62 7.74
C PRO A 46 7.90 4.45 7.23
N PRO A 47 8.09 3.93 6.02
CA PRO A 47 7.23 2.88 5.44
C PRO A 47 7.29 1.54 6.12
N GLU A 48 8.19 1.32 7.06
CA GLU A 48 8.09 0.17 7.96
C GLU A 48 6.74 0.14 8.69
N LEU A 49 6.05 1.28 8.76
CA LEU A 49 4.73 1.45 9.36
C LEU A 49 3.57 1.31 8.35
N PHE A 50 3.84 1.07 7.06
CA PHE A 50 2.78 0.79 6.09
C PHE A 50 3.18 -0.20 4.99
N SER A 51 2.19 -0.73 4.28
CA SER A 51 2.40 -1.68 3.19
C SER A 51 1.56 -1.31 1.98
N VAL A 52 2.07 -1.66 0.80
CA VAL A 52 1.34 -1.61 -0.47
C VAL A 52 1.35 -3.03 -1.03
N ARG A 53 0.17 -3.59 -1.27
CA ARG A 53 0.00 -4.97 -1.76
C ARG A 53 -1.05 -5.03 -2.84
N GLU A 54 -0.86 -5.95 -3.77
CA GLU A 54 -1.89 -6.33 -4.72
C GLU A 54 -2.60 -7.57 -4.17
N ASP A 55 -3.93 -7.59 -4.27
CA ASP A 55 -4.77 -8.73 -3.87
C ASP A 55 -5.56 -9.24 -5.11
N PRO A 56 -4.97 -10.16 -5.92
CA PRO A 56 -5.58 -10.65 -7.16
C PRO A 56 -6.92 -11.38 -6.94
N GLU A 57 -7.07 -12.05 -5.80
CA GLU A 57 -8.28 -12.79 -5.43
C GLU A 57 -9.47 -11.86 -5.12
N GLU A 58 -9.20 -10.59 -4.82
CA GLU A 58 -10.19 -9.55 -4.52
C GLU A 58 -10.36 -8.59 -5.71
N GLY A 59 -10.24 -9.10 -6.94
CA GLY A 59 -10.47 -8.32 -8.16
C GLY A 59 -9.28 -7.45 -8.57
N ASN A 60 -8.05 -7.90 -8.27
CA ASN A 60 -6.81 -7.18 -8.55
C ASN A 60 -6.73 -5.79 -7.90
N LEU A 61 -7.29 -5.64 -6.69
CA LEU A 61 -7.20 -4.38 -5.95
C LEU A 61 -5.77 -4.14 -5.45
N ILE A 62 -5.44 -2.87 -5.25
CA ILE A 62 -4.23 -2.46 -4.52
C ILE A 62 -4.66 -1.98 -3.14
N ARG A 63 -4.12 -2.61 -2.09
CA ARG A 63 -4.33 -2.25 -0.69
C ARG A 63 -3.10 -1.51 -0.15
N ILE A 64 -3.32 -0.26 0.29
CA ILE A 64 -2.35 0.54 1.03
C ILE A 64 -2.79 0.57 2.50
N LYS A 65 -1.98 0.06 3.42
CA LYS A 65 -2.33 -0.02 4.85
C LYS A 65 -1.21 0.51 5.73
N GLY A 66 -1.46 1.57 6.49
CA GLY A 66 -0.63 2.04 7.58
C GLY A 66 -1.24 1.69 8.94
N GLU A 67 -0.43 1.23 9.88
CA GLU A 67 -0.90 0.71 11.18
C GLU A 67 0.15 0.94 12.28
N SER A 68 -0.30 1.34 13.47
CA SER A 68 0.57 1.45 14.65
C SER A 68 1.05 0.08 15.11
N ALA A 69 2.19 0.02 15.80
CA ALA A 69 2.75 -1.25 16.29
C ALA A 69 1.81 -2.03 17.22
N ASP A 70 0.87 -1.34 17.88
CA ASP A 70 -0.14 -1.92 18.75
C ASP A 70 -1.50 -2.19 18.06
N GLY A 71 -1.63 -1.84 16.77
CA GLY A 71 -2.80 -2.09 15.93
C GLY A 71 -4.03 -1.21 16.21
N TRP A 72 -3.92 -0.25 17.13
CA TRP A 72 -5.06 0.60 17.52
C TRP A 72 -5.34 1.71 16.52
N GLU A 73 -4.29 2.28 15.93
CA GLU A 73 -4.37 3.33 14.93
C GLU A 73 -4.09 2.70 13.58
N TYR A 74 -5.05 2.77 12.66
CA TYR A 74 -4.80 2.32 11.30
C TYR A 74 -5.58 3.14 10.27
N LEU A 75 -4.97 3.25 9.09
CA LEU A 75 -5.57 3.76 7.88
C LEU A 75 -5.36 2.72 6.77
N MET A 76 -6.43 2.37 6.07
CA MET A 76 -6.39 1.50 4.90
C MET A 76 -7.06 2.20 3.73
N ILE A 77 -6.45 2.08 2.56
CA ILE A 77 -6.99 2.56 1.29
C ILE A 77 -6.97 1.36 0.33
N GLU A 78 -8.10 1.05 -0.30
CA GLU A 78 -8.16 0.05 -1.36
C GLU A 78 -8.52 0.74 -2.67
N LEU A 79 -7.70 0.52 -3.69
CA LEU A 79 -7.91 0.99 -5.05
C LEU A 79 -8.43 -0.18 -5.87
N SER A 80 -9.57 0.00 -6.53
CA SER A 80 -10.16 -1.04 -7.36
C SER A 80 -10.72 -0.46 -8.65
N ARG A 81 -10.54 -1.19 -9.74
CA ARG A 81 -11.16 -0.85 -11.03
C ARG A 81 -12.50 -1.55 -11.14
N HIS A 82 -13.52 -0.85 -11.65
CA HIS A 82 -14.84 -1.45 -11.88
C HIS A 82 -14.81 -2.61 -12.87
N ASP A 83 -13.86 -2.59 -13.82
CA ASP A 83 -13.67 -3.66 -14.78
C ASP A 83 -12.88 -4.86 -14.22
N GLY A 84 -12.43 -4.79 -12.97
CA GLY A 84 -11.64 -5.82 -12.30
C GLY A 84 -10.29 -6.10 -12.96
N GLN A 85 -9.84 -5.27 -13.90
CA GLN A 85 -8.53 -5.42 -14.49
C GLN A 85 -7.46 -5.04 -13.47
N ARG A 86 -6.27 -5.61 -13.65
CA ARG A 86 -5.08 -5.23 -12.88
C ARG A 86 -4.83 -3.73 -12.99
N ILE A 87 -4.53 -3.10 -11.86
CA ILE A 87 -4.11 -1.70 -11.82
C ILE A 87 -2.67 -1.61 -12.32
N THR A 88 -2.44 -0.71 -13.27
CA THR A 88 -1.13 -0.37 -13.83
C THR A 88 -0.88 1.12 -13.66
N GLU A 89 0.25 1.63 -14.12
CA GLU A 89 0.48 3.07 -14.23
C GLU A 89 -0.60 3.74 -15.09
N GLY A 90 -1.04 4.93 -14.66
CA GLY A 90 -2.07 5.72 -15.33
C GLY A 90 -3.01 6.46 -14.37
N ASP A 91 -3.90 7.25 -14.96
CA ASP A 91 -4.97 7.96 -14.28
C ASP A 91 -6.29 7.19 -14.39
N PHE A 92 -6.98 7.06 -13.26
CA PHE A 92 -8.21 6.30 -13.14
C PHE A 92 -9.31 7.20 -12.56
N THR A 93 -10.31 7.49 -13.36
CA THR A 93 -11.48 8.28 -12.96
C THR A 93 -12.72 7.41 -12.85
N ASP A 94 -13.69 7.85 -12.06
CA ASP A 94 -14.96 7.13 -11.83
C ASP A 94 -14.70 5.68 -11.41
N GLN A 95 -13.80 5.47 -10.45
CA GLN A 95 -13.43 4.15 -9.94
C GLN A 95 -13.83 3.99 -8.47
N ARG A 96 -13.75 2.74 -8.00
CA ARG A 96 -14.07 2.42 -6.61
C ARG A 96 -12.83 2.52 -5.72
N VAL A 97 -12.94 3.36 -4.69
CA VAL A 97 -11.98 3.46 -3.59
C VAL A 97 -12.67 3.19 -2.26
N LEU A 98 -12.07 2.34 -1.43
CA LEU A 98 -12.43 2.20 -0.02
C LEU A 98 -11.40 2.94 0.84
N VAL A 99 -11.85 3.80 1.73
CA VAL A 99 -11.01 4.32 2.82
C VAL A 99 -11.54 3.76 4.13
N VAL A 100 -10.65 3.24 4.97
CA VAL A 100 -10.96 2.76 6.32
C VAL A 100 -10.07 3.44 7.35
N ASN A 101 -10.66 3.99 8.40
CA ASN A 101 -9.95 4.64 9.50
C ASN A 101 -10.55 4.13 10.83
N HIS A 102 -9.71 3.54 11.69
CA HIS A 102 -10.12 2.96 13.00
C HIS A 102 -11.37 2.05 12.96
N GLY A 103 -11.50 1.19 11.94
CA GLY A 103 -12.64 0.27 11.83
C GLY A 103 -13.84 0.82 11.10
N LEU A 104 -13.86 2.13 10.79
CA LEU A 104 -14.92 2.76 10.02
C LEU A 104 -14.47 2.87 8.57
N GLY A 105 -15.21 2.19 7.68
CA GLY A 105 -14.95 2.17 6.24
C GLY A 105 -16.00 2.92 5.45
N TRP A 106 -15.57 3.61 4.40
CA TRP A 106 -16.46 4.22 3.43
C TRP A 106 -15.99 3.95 2.00
N TYR A 107 -16.95 3.64 1.13
CA TYR A 107 -16.71 3.47 -0.31
C TYR A 107 -17.11 4.74 -1.07
N ASP A 108 -16.25 5.14 -1.99
CA ASP A 108 -16.58 6.05 -3.08
C ASP A 108 -16.46 5.27 -4.39
N ASP A 109 -17.60 5.01 -5.05
CA ASP A 109 -17.66 4.31 -6.34
C ASP A 109 -17.38 5.26 -7.53
N GLY A 110 -17.17 6.56 -7.29
CA GLY A 110 -16.84 7.58 -8.29
C GLY A 110 -15.53 8.31 -7.98
N ALA A 111 -14.63 7.68 -7.23
CA ALA A 111 -13.35 8.24 -6.83
C ALA A 111 -12.37 8.36 -8.00
N GLU A 112 -11.32 9.15 -7.77
CA GLU A 112 -10.20 9.27 -8.69
C GLU A 112 -8.90 8.80 -8.01
N PHE A 113 -8.06 8.10 -8.76
CA PHE A 113 -6.70 7.82 -8.33
C PHE A 113 -5.73 7.79 -9.50
N ALA A 114 -4.48 8.11 -9.23
CA ALA A 114 -3.40 8.04 -10.19
C ALA A 114 -2.30 7.13 -9.66
N VAL A 115 -1.78 6.27 -10.53
CA VAL A 115 -0.58 5.47 -10.27
C VAL A 115 0.52 6.02 -11.18
N GLU A 116 1.44 6.77 -10.59
CA GLU A 116 2.55 7.39 -11.31
C GLU A 116 3.64 6.36 -11.62
N HIS A 117 3.84 5.40 -10.71
CA HIS A 117 4.83 4.33 -10.84
C HIS A 117 4.39 3.08 -10.09
N ILE A 118 4.58 1.90 -10.67
CA ILE A 118 4.42 0.62 -9.97
C ILE A 118 5.43 -0.41 -10.47
N ALA A 119 6.18 -0.99 -9.54
CA ALA A 119 7.12 -2.07 -9.84
C ALA A 119 6.92 -3.26 -8.89
N TYR A 120 7.31 -4.42 -9.39
CA TYR A 120 7.22 -5.70 -8.69
C TYR A 120 8.62 -6.29 -8.55
N ASP A 121 8.86 -7.00 -7.46
CA ASP A 121 10.07 -7.80 -7.29
C ASP A 121 9.97 -9.17 -8.01
N ASP A 122 11.05 -9.96 -7.87
CA ASP A 122 11.15 -11.30 -8.48
C ASP A 122 10.09 -12.29 -7.96
N GLU A 123 9.45 -12.00 -6.83
CA GLU A 123 8.36 -12.79 -6.24
C GLU A 123 6.98 -12.33 -6.72
N GLY A 124 6.93 -11.29 -7.55
CA GLY A 124 5.69 -10.71 -8.08
C GLY A 124 4.94 -9.84 -7.07
N VAL A 125 5.62 -9.37 -6.02
CA VAL A 125 5.03 -8.50 -5.00
C VAL A 125 5.41 -7.05 -5.28
N ILE A 126 4.50 -6.10 -5.03
CA ILE A 126 4.78 -4.67 -5.21
C ILE A 126 6.01 -4.29 -4.36
N SER A 127 7.05 -3.81 -5.05
CA SER A 127 8.30 -3.33 -4.47
C SER A 127 8.43 -1.81 -4.53
N GLU A 128 7.80 -1.19 -5.53
CA GLU A 128 7.74 0.26 -5.68
C GLU A 128 6.32 0.70 -6.05
N PHE A 129 5.86 1.80 -5.46
CA PHE A 129 4.57 2.40 -5.80
C PHE A 129 4.62 3.91 -5.53
N ASP A 130 4.22 4.72 -6.51
CA ASP A 130 3.87 6.12 -6.30
C ASP A 130 2.46 6.36 -6.83
N GLY A 131 1.64 7.04 -6.03
CA GLY A 131 0.28 7.32 -6.44
C GLY A 131 -0.42 8.36 -5.57
N SER A 132 -1.59 8.74 -6.04
CA SER A 132 -2.48 9.67 -5.34
C SER A 132 -3.93 9.25 -5.46
N VAL A 133 -4.73 9.69 -4.50
CA VAL A 133 -6.15 9.31 -4.37
C VAL A 133 -6.96 10.55 -3.99
N GLU A 134 -8.11 10.71 -4.61
CA GLU A 134 -9.16 11.64 -4.23
C GLU A 134 -10.47 10.86 -4.05
N HIS A 135 -10.97 10.82 -2.82
CA HIS A 135 -12.16 10.09 -2.40
C HIS A 135 -13.19 11.06 -1.82
N HIS A 136 -14.42 10.98 -2.29
CA HIS A 136 -15.53 11.84 -1.91
C HIS A 136 -16.56 11.10 -1.08
N TYR A 137 -17.20 11.84 -0.18
CA TYR A 137 -18.37 11.32 0.52
C TYR A 137 -19.63 11.63 -0.29
N ARG A 138 -20.36 10.60 -0.74
CA ARG A 138 -21.54 10.76 -1.62
C ARG A 138 -22.59 11.75 -1.08
N ASP A 139 -22.82 11.72 0.23
CA ASP A 139 -23.83 12.58 0.86
C ASP A 139 -23.31 14.00 1.16
N GLU A 140 -21.99 14.20 1.14
CA GLU A 140 -21.33 15.50 1.27
C GLU A 140 -20.21 15.60 0.22
N PRO A 141 -20.55 15.79 -1.06
CA PRO A 141 -19.60 15.71 -2.17
C PRO A 141 -18.52 16.80 -2.13
N ASP A 142 -18.77 17.89 -1.39
CA ASP A 142 -17.79 18.94 -1.12
C ASP A 142 -16.74 18.53 -0.06
N SER A 143 -16.85 17.31 0.50
CA SER A 143 -15.94 16.79 1.51
C SER A 143 -15.09 15.65 0.97
N THR A 144 -13.78 15.89 0.98
CA THR A 144 -12.80 15.07 0.28
C THR A 144 -11.75 14.51 1.23
N PHE A 145 -11.41 13.25 1.03
CA PHE A 145 -10.17 12.64 1.50
C PHE A 145 -9.16 12.62 0.35
N ARG A 146 -7.95 13.11 0.60
CA ARG A 146 -6.86 13.15 -0.40
C ARG A 146 -5.65 12.45 0.16
N ALA A 147 -5.03 11.55 -0.58
CA ALA A 147 -3.80 10.88 -0.16
C ALA A 147 -2.70 10.93 -1.23
N LYS A 148 -1.45 10.97 -0.76
CA LYS A 148 -0.25 10.76 -1.57
C LYS A 148 0.58 9.63 -0.97
N ILE A 149 1.02 8.73 -1.82
CA ILE A 149 1.72 7.52 -1.47
C ILE A 149 3.02 7.47 -2.25
N SER A 150 4.12 7.21 -1.55
CA SER A 150 5.39 6.78 -2.14
C SER A 150 5.91 5.62 -1.32
N TYR A 151 6.22 4.50 -1.96
CA TYR A 151 6.62 3.26 -1.32
C TYR A 151 7.77 2.63 -2.08
N ARG A 152 8.81 2.21 -1.37
CA ARG A 152 9.99 1.49 -1.88
C ARG A 152 10.42 0.45 -0.85
N ARG A 153 10.80 -0.75 -1.28
CA ARG A 153 11.31 -1.82 -0.40
C ARG A 153 12.55 -2.48 -0.98
#